data_AF-A0A6M4ZA16-F1
#
_entry.id   AF-A0A6M4ZA16-F1
#
_cell.length_a   1.000
_cell.length_b   1.000
_cell.length_c   1.000
_cell.angle_alpha   90.00
_cell.angle_beta   90.00
_cell.angle_gamma   90.00
#
_symmetry.space_group_name_H-M   'P 1'
#
loop_
_entity.id
_entity.type
_entity.pdbx_description
1 polymer ?
#
loop_
_entity_poly.entity_id
_entity_poly.type
_entity_poly.pdbx_seq_one_letter_code
_entity_poly.pdbx_strand_id
1 'polypeptide(L)'
;MIVRKLRLQRGWSQDQLATLTGLSVRTIQRIEQGQQPGLESLKALASVFELDVTQLQESEMKGNETDSQGTVQVAKDEREAMKFVEGLKGFYGHLISYVLVIGGLFVINYLSNPDYIWAWWPMLGWGLGLMSHAINLFQPFRLFGPEWERRQVEKRLGRRL
;
A
#
# COMPACT_ATOMS: atom_id res chain seq x y z
N MET A 1 -11.00 8.45 18.52
CA MET A 1 -11.37 9.87 18.55
C MET A 1 -10.34 10.71 19.26
N ILE A 2 -10.05 11.87 18.68
CA ILE A 2 -8.92 12.74 19.03
C ILE A 2 -8.95 13.11 20.54
N VAL A 3 -10.13 13.37 21.11
CA VAL A 3 -10.33 13.74 22.52
C VAL A 3 -9.88 12.64 23.49
N ARG A 4 -10.23 11.37 23.23
CA ARG A 4 -9.79 10.24 24.08
C ARG A 4 -8.26 10.07 24.04
N LYS A 5 -7.66 10.24 22.86
CA LYS A 5 -6.19 10.15 22.70
C LYS A 5 -5.50 11.28 23.47
N LEU A 6 -5.95 12.52 23.33
CA LEU A 6 -5.40 13.69 24.02
C LEU A 6 -5.54 13.60 25.55
N ARG A 7 -6.70 13.11 26.03
CA ARG A 7 -6.93 12.89 27.46
C ARG A 7 -5.94 11.88 28.05
N LEU A 8 -5.74 10.75 27.37
CA LEU A 8 -4.81 9.70 27.82
C LEU A 8 -3.34 10.15 27.75
N GLN A 9 -2.96 10.93 26.74
CA GLN A 9 -1.61 11.50 26.63
C GLN A 9 -1.26 12.44 27.78
N ARG A 10 -2.26 13.17 28.32
CA ARG A 10 -2.10 14.03 29.50
C ARG A 10 -2.37 13.32 30.84
N GLY A 11 -2.67 12.02 30.81
CA GLY A 11 -2.90 11.21 32.01
C GLY A 11 -4.21 11.52 32.75
N TRP A 12 -5.20 12.10 32.08
CA TRP A 12 -6.45 12.52 32.71
C TRP A 12 -7.53 11.43 32.73
N SER A 13 -8.31 11.36 33.80
CA SER A 13 -9.56 10.58 33.85
C SER A 13 -10.71 11.34 33.16
N GLN A 14 -11.82 10.65 32.85
CA GLN A 14 -13.00 11.30 32.27
C GLN A 14 -13.58 12.37 33.20
N ASP A 15 -13.58 12.12 34.52
CA ASP A 15 -13.97 13.09 35.56
C ASP A 15 -13.05 14.31 35.62
N GLN A 16 -11.75 14.11 35.47
CA GLN A 16 -10.79 15.21 35.47
C GLN A 16 -10.99 16.12 34.26
N LEU A 17 -11.19 15.53 33.07
CA LEU A 17 -11.46 16.32 31.87
C LEU A 17 -12.81 17.06 31.95
N ALA A 18 -13.84 16.42 32.50
CA ALA A 18 -15.14 17.04 32.76
C ALA A 18 -14.99 18.26 33.68
N THR A 19 -14.21 18.12 34.76
CA THR A 19 -13.95 19.20 35.71
C THR A 19 -13.20 20.38 35.06
N LEU A 20 -12.18 20.11 34.26
CA LEU A 20 -11.38 21.15 33.58
C LEU A 20 -12.18 21.92 32.51
N THR A 21 -13.06 21.21 31.79
CA THR A 21 -13.85 21.78 30.68
C THR A 21 -15.19 22.36 31.13
N GLY A 22 -15.61 22.12 32.37
CA GLY A 22 -16.95 22.47 32.86
C GLY A 22 -18.08 21.66 32.20
N LEU A 23 -17.77 20.54 31.55
CA LEU A 23 -18.75 19.66 30.90
C LEU A 23 -19.12 18.48 31.81
N SER A 24 -20.27 17.85 31.55
CA SER A 24 -20.63 16.62 32.26
C SER A 24 -19.78 15.42 31.77
N VAL A 25 -19.49 14.48 32.67
CA VAL A 25 -18.81 13.21 32.31
C VAL A 25 -19.55 12.47 31.20
N ARG A 26 -20.88 12.51 31.20
CA ARG A 26 -21.73 11.93 30.15
C ARG A 26 -21.52 12.60 28.79
N THR A 27 -21.31 13.91 28.77
CA THR A 27 -20.99 14.67 27.56
C THR A 27 -19.63 14.24 27.01
N ILE A 28 -18.61 14.12 27.88
CA ILE A 28 -17.28 13.62 27.51
C ILE A 28 -17.38 12.20 26.92
N GLN A 29 -18.10 11.29 27.57
CA GLN A 29 -18.28 9.91 27.07
C GLN A 29 -18.96 9.87 25.70
N ARG A 30 -19.98 10.70 25.46
CA ARG A 30 -20.65 10.82 24.15
C ARG A 30 -19.68 11.28 23.06
N ILE A 31 -18.85 12.27 23.37
CA ILE A 31 -17.79 12.80 22.50
C ILE A 31 -16.62 11.82 22.37
N GLU A 32 -16.43 10.88 23.31
CA GLU A 32 -15.48 9.76 23.19
C GLU A 32 -16.05 8.53 22.46
N GLN A 33 -17.37 8.47 22.22
CA GLN A 33 -18.08 7.40 21.50
C GLN A 33 -18.42 7.68 20.02
N GLY A 34 -18.54 8.94 19.61
CA GLY A 34 -18.60 9.32 18.19
C GLY A 34 -19.46 10.53 17.91
N GLN A 35 -20.15 11.06 18.92
CA GLN A 35 -21.15 12.10 18.72
C GLN A 35 -20.50 13.48 18.66
N GLN A 36 -20.88 14.26 17.65
CA GLN A 36 -20.35 15.61 17.48
C GLN A 36 -20.73 16.51 18.67
N PRO A 37 -19.75 17.17 19.31
CA PRO A 37 -20.01 18.17 20.34
C PRO A 37 -20.67 19.42 19.75
N GLY A 38 -21.48 20.11 20.57
CA GLY A 38 -21.93 21.47 20.23
C GLY A 38 -20.75 22.45 20.27
N LEU A 39 -20.91 23.62 19.63
CA LEU A 39 -19.86 24.64 19.51
C LEU A 39 -19.28 25.08 20.87
N GLU A 40 -20.11 25.18 21.89
CA GLU A 40 -19.67 25.55 23.24
C GLU A 40 -18.82 24.45 23.90
N SER A 41 -19.22 23.19 23.75
CA SER A 41 -18.42 22.05 24.23
C SER A 41 -17.09 21.93 23.47
N LEU A 42 -17.08 22.27 22.19
CA LEU A 42 -15.87 22.26 21.36
C LEU A 42 -14.90 23.38 21.79
N LYS A 43 -15.39 24.60 22.01
CA LYS A 43 -14.58 25.71 22.55
C LYS A 43 -14.00 25.40 23.94
N ALA A 44 -14.80 24.79 24.82
CA ALA A 44 -14.35 24.39 26.16
C ALA A 44 -13.28 23.29 26.12
N LEU A 45 -13.37 22.34 25.19
CA LEU A 45 -12.32 21.35 24.97
C LEU A 45 -11.07 22.01 24.37
N ALA A 46 -11.24 22.89 23.38
CA ALA A 46 -10.14 23.60 22.73
C ALA A 46 -9.34 24.47 23.73
N SER A 47 -10.01 25.15 24.66
CA SER A 47 -9.35 25.97 25.68
C SER A 47 -8.51 25.12 26.66
N VAL A 48 -9.04 23.99 27.15
CA VAL A 48 -8.33 23.09 28.07
C VAL A 48 -7.17 22.37 27.39
N PHE A 49 -7.34 22.01 26.11
CA PHE A 49 -6.29 21.37 25.34
C PHE A 49 -5.28 22.35 24.74
N GLU A 50 -5.46 23.67 24.89
CA GLU A 50 -4.65 24.70 24.23
C GLU A 50 -4.53 24.48 22.72
N LEU A 51 -5.63 24.03 22.10
CA LEU A 51 -5.70 23.77 20.66
C LEU A 51 -6.48 24.89 20.00
N ASP A 52 -6.00 25.37 18.86
CA ASP A 52 -6.79 26.26 18.02
C ASP A 52 -8.00 25.48 17.47
N VAL A 53 -9.20 26.04 17.60
CA VAL A 53 -10.48 25.39 17.22
C VAL A 53 -10.46 24.90 15.77
N THR A 54 -9.66 25.53 14.90
CA THR A 54 -9.48 25.12 13.50
C THR A 54 -8.70 23.79 13.36
N GLN A 55 -7.78 23.49 14.27
CA GLN A 55 -7.01 22.24 14.27
C GLN A 55 -7.86 21.03 14.67
N LEU A 56 -8.90 21.22 15.48
CA LEU A 56 -9.80 20.14 15.90
C LEU A 56 -10.72 19.69 14.76
N GLN A 57 -11.26 20.61 13.96
CA GLN A 57 -12.05 20.28 12.76
C GLN A 57 -11.21 19.64 11.64
N GLU A 58 -10.00 20.14 11.39
CA GLU A 58 -9.08 19.51 10.44
C GLU A 58 -8.62 18.12 10.90
N SER A 59 -8.47 17.89 12.21
CA SER A 59 -8.05 16.59 12.74
C SER A 59 -9.14 15.51 12.67
N GLU A 60 -10.42 15.89 12.68
CA GLU A 60 -11.54 14.97 12.45
C GLU A 60 -11.70 14.64 10.96
N MET A 61 -11.49 15.62 10.06
CA MET A 61 -11.44 15.36 8.61
C MET A 61 -10.21 14.50 8.22
N LYS A 62 -9.00 14.88 8.68
CA LYS A 62 -7.78 14.09 8.44
C LYS A 62 -7.81 12.74 9.15
N GLY A 63 -8.51 12.61 10.27
CA GLY A 63 -8.65 11.35 11.02
C GLY A 63 -9.46 10.29 10.26
N ASN A 64 -10.56 10.69 9.62
CA ASN A 64 -11.34 9.80 8.73
C ASN A 64 -10.63 9.55 7.40
N GLU A 65 -9.88 10.52 6.88
CA GLU A 65 -9.05 10.35 5.68
C GLU A 65 -7.84 9.44 5.94
N THR A 66 -7.21 9.51 7.11
CA THR A 66 -6.04 8.67 7.43
C THR A 66 -6.45 7.20 7.65
N ASP A 67 -7.61 6.95 8.26
CA ASP A 67 -8.14 5.59 8.43
C ASP A 67 -8.66 5.02 7.10
N SER A 68 -9.30 5.86 6.28
CA SER A 68 -9.76 5.46 4.93
C SER A 68 -8.60 5.32 3.94
N GLN A 69 -7.57 6.15 4.01
CA GLN A 69 -6.37 6.02 3.16
C GLN A 69 -5.49 4.86 3.60
N GLY A 70 -5.34 4.61 4.91
CA GLY A 70 -4.60 3.46 5.42
C GLY A 70 -5.26 2.14 5.04
N THR A 71 -6.58 2.02 5.20
CA THR A 71 -7.32 0.82 4.78
C THR A 71 -7.33 0.63 3.26
N VAL A 72 -7.46 1.70 2.48
CA VAL A 72 -7.40 1.65 1.01
C VAL A 72 -5.99 1.35 0.49
N GLN A 73 -4.93 1.85 1.13
CA GLN A 73 -3.54 1.55 0.78
C GLN A 73 -3.22 0.09 1.10
N VAL A 74 -3.54 -0.40 2.29
CA VAL A 74 -3.33 -1.82 2.65
C VAL A 74 -4.09 -2.73 1.69
N ALA A 75 -5.34 -2.43 1.37
CA ALA A 75 -6.11 -3.22 0.41
C ALA A 75 -5.55 -3.17 -1.02
N LYS A 76 -4.88 -2.07 -1.42
CA LYS A 76 -4.19 -1.98 -2.72
C LYS A 76 -2.91 -2.79 -2.71
N ASP A 77 -2.09 -2.66 -1.68
CA ASP A 77 -0.83 -3.38 -1.52
C ASP A 77 -1.05 -4.90 -1.47
N GLU A 78 -2.07 -5.35 -0.73
CA GLU A 78 -2.49 -6.76 -0.70
C GLU A 78 -2.91 -7.28 -2.08
N ARG A 79 -3.66 -6.48 -2.85
CA ARG A 79 -4.08 -6.85 -4.21
C ARG A 79 -2.90 -6.94 -5.18
N GLU A 80 -1.93 -6.03 -5.07
CA GLU A 80 -0.72 -6.08 -5.89
C GLU A 80 0.15 -7.30 -5.56
N ALA A 81 0.30 -7.62 -4.27
CA ALA A 81 1.00 -8.81 -3.83
C ALA A 81 0.30 -10.10 -4.32
N MET A 82 -1.02 -10.17 -4.24
CA MET A 82 -1.79 -11.33 -4.75
C MET A 82 -1.61 -11.50 -6.26
N LYS A 83 -1.72 -10.43 -7.05
CA LYS A 83 -1.49 -10.46 -8.50
C LYS A 83 -0.08 -10.92 -8.86
N PHE A 84 0.93 -10.49 -8.09
CA PHE A 84 2.30 -10.93 -8.28
C PHE A 84 2.44 -12.44 -8.05
N VAL A 85 1.85 -12.98 -6.98
CA VAL A 85 1.87 -14.43 -6.69
C VAL A 85 1.12 -15.23 -7.74
N GLU A 86 -0.03 -14.74 -8.22
CA GLU A 86 -0.78 -15.36 -9.32
C GLU A 86 0.04 -15.40 -10.62
N GLY A 87 0.67 -14.27 -10.97
CA GLY A 87 1.57 -14.19 -12.12
C GLY A 87 2.78 -15.13 -11.98
N LEU A 88 3.33 -15.28 -10.78
CA LEU A 88 4.43 -16.18 -10.50
C LEU A 88 4.02 -17.65 -10.71
N LYS A 89 2.85 -18.06 -10.22
CA LYS A 89 2.31 -19.41 -10.46
C LYS A 89 2.12 -19.68 -11.95
N GLY A 90 1.54 -18.72 -12.69
CA GLY A 90 1.37 -18.83 -14.14
C GLY A 90 2.70 -18.95 -14.90
N PHE A 91 3.68 -18.11 -14.54
CA PHE A 91 5.02 -18.16 -15.12
C PHE A 91 5.72 -19.50 -14.89
N TYR A 92 5.68 -20.04 -13.67
CA TYR A 92 6.25 -21.37 -13.39
C TYR A 92 5.57 -22.47 -14.19
N GLY A 93 4.24 -22.41 -14.38
CA GLY A 93 3.53 -23.36 -15.23
C GLY A 93 4.03 -23.34 -16.68
N HIS A 94 4.22 -22.15 -17.26
CA HIS A 94 4.76 -21.98 -18.60
C HIS A 94 6.23 -22.39 -18.70
N LEU A 95 7.04 -22.05 -17.70
CA LEU A 95 8.45 -22.42 -17.64
C LEU A 95 8.65 -23.94 -17.60
N ILE A 96 7.90 -24.64 -16.73
CA ILE A 96 7.98 -26.10 -16.63
C ILE A 96 7.54 -26.75 -17.93
N SER A 97 6.40 -26.30 -18.49
CA SER A 97 5.91 -26.80 -19.78
C SER A 97 6.93 -26.58 -20.90
N TYR A 98 7.56 -25.41 -20.94
CA TYR A 98 8.62 -25.08 -21.89
C TYR A 98 9.81 -26.03 -21.76
N VAL A 99 10.34 -26.23 -20.55
CA VAL A 99 11.49 -27.13 -20.31
C VAL A 99 11.17 -28.57 -20.71
N LEU A 100 9.99 -29.08 -20.34
CA LEU A 100 9.57 -30.45 -20.66
C LEU A 100 9.39 -30.65 -22.17
N VAL A 101 8.69 -29.73 -22.84
CA VAL A 101 8.44 -29.82 -24.28
C VAL A 101 9.73 -29.66 -25.07
N ILE A 102 10.52 -28.62 -24.80
CA ILE A 102 11.78 -28.38 -25.50
C ILE A 102 12.76 -29.52 -25.23
N GLY A 103 12.90 -29.98 -23.99
CA GLY A 103 13.72 -31.14 -23.65
C GLY A 103 13.32 -32.39 -24.43
N GLY A 104 12.02 -32.68 -24.49
CA GLY A 104 11.48 -33.78 -25.29
C GLY A 104 11.77 -33.64 -26.78
N LEU A 105 11.63 -32.44 -27.34
CA LEU A 105 11.92 -32.16 -28.77
C LEU A 105 13.42 -32.35 -29.07
N PHE A 106 14.31 -31.96 -28.16
CA PHE A 106 15.74 -32.20 -28.31
C PHE A 106 16.08 -33.69 -28.26
N VAL A 107 15.44 -34.46 -27.39
CA VAL A 107 15.59 -35.93 -27.36
C VAL A 107 15.10 -36.55 -28.68
N ILE A 108 13.90 -36.18 -29.16
CA ILE A 108 13.35 -36.67 -30.42
C ILE A 108 14.27 -36.30 -31.59
N ASN A 109 14.78 -35.07 -31.60
CA ASN A 109 15.69 -34.59 -32.61
C ASN A 109 16.98 -35.43 -32.65
N TYR A 110 17.61 -35.67 -31.49
CA TYR A 110 18.81 -36.49 -31.37
C TYR A 110 18.58 -37.93 -31.86
N LEU A 111 17.41 -38.50 -31.59
CA LEU A 111 17.06 -39.86 -32.01
C LEU A 111 16.68 -39.97 -33.50
N SER A 112 16.14 -38.91 -34.10
CA SER A 112 15.60 -38.96 -35.47
C SER A 112 16.58 -38.45 -36.53
N ASN A 113 17.26 -37.33 -36.27
CA ASN A 113 18.16 -36.67 -37.21
C ASN A 113 19.24 -35.89 -36.45
N PRO A 114 20.31 -36.56 -35.98
CA PRO A 114 21.37 -35.90 -35.21
C PRO A 114 22.16 -34.86 -36.02
N ASP A 115 22.17 -34.97 -37.35
CA ASP A 115 22.89 -34.05 -38.23
C ASP A 115 22.20 -32.67 -38.36
N TYR A 116 20.92 -32.56 -38.01
CA TYR A 116 20.18 -31.31 -38.07
C TYR A 116 19.24 -31.10 -36.87
N ILE A 117 19.60 -30.13 -36.03
CA ILE A 117 18.86 -29.80 -34.81
C ILE A 117 17.70 -28.83 -35.11
N TRP A 118 16.59 -29.36 -35.61
CA TRP A 118 15.39 -28.55 -35.87
C TRP A 118 14.74 -28.00 -34.59
N ALA A 119 15.03 -28.58 -33.42
CA ALA A 119 14.46 -28.19 -32.13
C ALA A 119 14.85 -26.76 -31.67
N TRP A 120 15.88 -26.15 -32.29
CA TRP A 120 16.23 -24.74 -32.04
C TRP A 120 15.11 -23.78 -32.42
N TRP A 121 14.34 -24.08 -33.48
CA TRP A 121 13.28 -23.17 -33.94
C TRP A 121 12.13 -23.04 -32.93
N PRO A 122 11.53 -24.14 -32.42
CA PRO A 122 10.57 -24.05 -31.31
C PRO A 122 11.16 -23.44 -30.04
N MET A 123 12.40 -23.79 -29.69
CA MET A 123 13.07 -23.25 -28.50
C MET A 123 13.14 -21.73 -28.54
N LEU A 124 13.64 -21.16 -29.64
CA LEU A 124 13.77 -19.71 -29.79
C LEU A 124 12.41 -19.02 -29.91
N GLY A 125 11.50 -19.57 -30.72
CA GLY A 125 10.17 -19.00 -30.93
C GLY A 125 9.34 -18.91 -29.66
N TRP A 126 9.19 -20.03 -28.93
CA TRP A 126 8.47 -20.04 -27.65
C TRP A 126 9.28 -19.38 -26.52
N GLY A 127 10.61 -19.44 -26.58
CA GLY A 127 11.49 -18.83 -25.58
C GLY A 127 11.32 -17.32 -25.50
N LEU A 128 11.08 -16.65 -26.63
CA LEU A 128 10.77 -15.21 -26.67
C LEU A 128 9.46 -14.87 -25.95
N GLY A 129 8.43 -15.71 -26.09
CA GLY A 129 7.16 -15.53 -25.37
C GLY A 129 7.33 -15.68 -23.86
N LEU A 130 8.11 -16.68 -23.42
CA LEU A 130 8.45 -16.88 -22.01
C LEU A 130 9.26 -15.70 -21.44
N MET A 131 10.21 -15.18 -22.23
CA MET A 131 10.99 -13.99 -21.88
C MET A 131 10.11 -12.75 -21.71
N SER A 132 9.15 -12.53 -22.61
CA SER A 132 8.18 -11.44 -22.51
C SER A 132 7.35 -11.53 -21.23
N HIS A 133 6.89 -12.73 -20.87
CA HIS A 133 6.16 -12.94 -19.63
C HIS A 133 7.03 -12.67 -18.38
N ALA A 134 8.30 -13.08 -18.41
CA ALA A 134 9.26 -12.79 -17.34
C ALA A 134 9.49 -11.27 -17.17
N ILE A 135 9.67 -10.53 -18.26
CA ILE A 135 9.87 -9.07 -18.22
C ILE A 135 8.63 -8.37 -17.65
N ASN A 136 7.42 -8.83 -18.02
CA ASN A 136 6.18 -8.26 -17.51
C ASN A 136 5.98 -8.54 -16.00
N LEU A 137 6.31 -9.76 -15.55
CA LEU A 137 6.14 -10.17 -14.16
C LEU A 137 7.16 -9.51 -13.22
N PHE A 138 8.45 -9.57 -13.56
CA PHE A 138 9.52 -9.09 -12.69
C PHE A 138 9.80 -7.59 -12.85
N GLN A 139 9.27 -6.98 -13.92
CA GLN A 139 9.46 -5.57 -14.26
C GLN A 139 10.90 -5.08 -13.98
N PRO A 140 11.93 -5.76 -14.51
CA PRO A 140 13.33 -5.49 -14.16
C PRO A 140 13.78 -4.06 -14.48
N PHE A 141 13.03 -3.36 -15.36
CA PHE A 141 13.27 -1.97 -15.72
C PHE A 141 12.59 -0.94 -14.80
N ARG A 142 12.00 -1.34 -13.66
CA ARG A 142 11.47 -0.40 -12.63
C ARG A 142 12.51 0.57 -12.04
N LEU A 143 13.80 0.36 -12.32
CA LEU A 143 14.90 1.25 -11.91
C LEU A 143 14.74 2.70 -12.40
N PHE A 144 14.02 2.94 -13.51
CA PHE A 144 13.70 4.27 -14.04
C PHE A 144 12.24 4.68 -13.76
N GLY A 145 11.66 4.18 -12.67
CA GLY A 145 10.28 4.50 -12.30
C GLY A 145 10.10 5.93 -11.76
N PRO A 146 8.87 6.30 -11.39
CA PRO A 146 8.51 7.64 -10.88
C PRO A 146 9.37 8.09 -9.69
N GLU A 147 9.81 7.15 -8.86
CA GLU A 147 10.71 7.38 -7.73
C GLU A 147 12.14 7.76 -8.15
N TRP A 148 12.64 7.16 -9.23
CA TRP A 148 13.92 7.55 -9.80
C TRP A 148 13.81 8.93 -10.47
N GLU A 149 12.73 9.17 -11.21
CA GLU A 149 12.44 10.48 -11.81
C GLU A 149 12.35 11.58 -10.74
N ARG A 150 11.57 11.36 -9.67
CA ARG A 150 11.50 12.26 -8.51
C ARG A 150 12.88 12.55 -7.94
N ARG A 151 13.71 11.53 -7.70
CA ARG A 151 15.09 11.71 -7.20
C ARG A 151 15.96 12.55 -8.14
N GLN A 152 15.83 12.38 -9.45
CA GLN A 152 16.58 13.21 -10.40
C GLN A 152 16.09 14.66 -10.40
N VAL A 153 14.79 14.87 -10.29
CA VAL A 153 14.17 16.20 -10.23
C VAL A 153 14.56 16.93 -8.94
N GLU A 154 14.51 16.26 -7.80
CA GLU A 154 14.95 16.80 -6.50
C GLU A 154 16.44 17.17 -6.50
N LYS A 155 17.30 16.33 -7.09
CA LYS A 155 18.73 16.62 -7.25
C LYS A 155 18.98 17.88 -8.08
N ARG A 156 18.16 18.13 -9.12
CA ARG A 156 18.28 19.33 -9.96
C ARG A 156 17.68 20.58 -9.32
N LEU A 157 16.60 20.44 -8.55
CA LEU A 157 15.93 21.56 -7.88
C LEU A 157 16.57 21.96 -6.55
N GLY A 158 17.40 21.10 -5.95
CA GLY A 158 18.04 21.36 -4.66
C GLY A 158 17.06 21.37 -3.47
N ARG A 159 15.82 20.91 -3.67
CA ARG A 159 14.77 20.80 -2.65
C ARG A 159 13.95 19.53 -2.88
N ARG A 160 13.42 18.96 -1.80
CA ARG A 160 12.53 17.80 -1.85
C ARG A 160 11.13 18.21 -2.34
N LEU A 161 10.48 17.33 -3.10
CA LEU A 161 9.14 17.53 -3.69
C LEU A 161 8.03 16.80 -2.93
#